data_AF-A0A925DXS4-F1
#
_entry.id   AF-A0A925DXS4-F1
#
_cell.length_a   1.000
_cell.length_b   1.000
_cell.length_c   1.000
_cell.angle_alpha   90.00
_cell.angle_beta   90.00
_cell.angle_gamma   90.00
#
_symmetry.space_group_name_H-M   'P 1'
#
loop_
_entity.id
_entity.type
_entity.pdbx_description
1 polymer ?
#
loop_
_entity_poly.entity_id
_entity_poly.type
_entity_poly.pdbx_seq_one_letter_code
_entity_poly.pdbx_strand_id
1 'polypeptide(L)'
;MYQVIINIRSKILVYLTHKMALPVLKILRKPEVFPFSKKQLMQFEEGSLGKDLVNFIDDKELELLPYYARHDIKHILFGYDTTDDGEVCLQSFMMGNGHLSFPVVATVL
;
A
#
# COMPACT_ATOMS: atom_id res chain seq x y z
N MET A 1 32.03 12.71 -29.51
CA MET A 1 32.50 12.87 -28.11
C MET A 1 31.34 12.99 -27.12
N TYR A 2 30.39 13.91 -27.35
CA TYR A 2 29.19 14.11 -26.52
C TYR A 2 28.32 12.85 -26.31
N GLN A 3 28.05 12.10 -27.39
CA GLN A 3 27.23 10.89 -27.34
C GLN A 3 27.83 9.76 -26.47
N VAL A 4 29.16 9.68 -26.41
CA VAL A 4 29.87 8.68 -25.61
C VAL A 4 29.72 8.99 -24.12
N ILE A 5 29.81 10.27 -23.75
CA ILE A 5 29.62 10.74 -22.37
C ILE A 5 28.18 10.49 -21.89
N ILE A 6 27.18 10.75 -22.74
CA ILE A 6 25.76 10.44 -22.44
C ILE A 6 25.57 8.95 -22.20
N ASN A 7 26.12 8.10 -23.06
CA ASN A 7 25.97 6.65 -22.93
C ASN A 7 26.65 6.10 -21.68
N ILE A 8 27.83 6.62 -21.31
CA ILE A 8 28.52 6.24 -20.08
C ILE A 8 27.71 6.68 -18.85
N ARG A 9 27.23 7.92 -18.82
CA ARG A 9 26.38 8.43 -17.73
C ARG A 9 25.10 7.61 -17.55
N SER A 10 24.42 7.28 -18.65
CA SER A 10 23.21 6.46 -18.63
C SER A 10 23.48 5.07 -18.04
N LYS A 11 24.56 4.40 -18.47
CA LYS A 11 24.97 3.10 -17.91
C LYS A 11 25.32 3.17 -16.43
N ILE A 12 26.02 4.22 -15.99
CA ILE A 12 26.33 4.45 -14.57
C ILE A 12 25.04 4.64 -13.78
N LEU A 13 24.09 5.44 -14.28
CA LEU A 13 22.82 5.70 -13.60
C LEU A 13 22.02 4.39 -13.44
N VAL A 14 21.88 3.62 -14.52
CA VAL A 14 21.19 2.32 -14.50
C VAL A 14 21.87 1.35 -13.52
N TYR A 15 23.21 1.31 -13.52
CA TYR A 15 23.98 0.47 -12.62
C TYR A 15 23.78 0.87 -11.15
N LEU A 16 23.90 2.16 -10.80
CA LEU A 16 23.71 2.65 -9.43
C LEU A 16 22.28 2.38 -8.95
N THR A 17 21.27 2.60 -9.80
CA THR A 17 19.88 2.31 -9.46
C THR A 17 19.67 0.82 -9.17
N HIS A 18 20.15 -0.07 -10.05
CA HIS A 18 19.88 -1.51 -9.90
C HIS A 18 20.75 -2.21 -8.85
N LYS A 19 22.00 -1.78 -8.68
CA LYS A 19 22.97 -2.45 -7.79
C LYS A 19 23.08 -1.81 -6.41
N MET A 20 22.64 -0.56 -6.24
CA MET A 20 22.68 0.11 -4.93
C MET A 20 21.29 0.49 -4.46
N ALA A 21 20.53 1.29 -5.22
CA ALA A 21 19.26 1.84 -4.74
C ALA A 21 18.19 0.74 -4.52
N LEU A 22 17.98 -0.16 -5.47
CA LEU A 22 16.95 -1.21 -5.36
C LEU A 22 17.21 -2.23 -4.24
N PRO A 23 18.44 -2.75 -4.04
CA PRO A 23 18.75 -3.62 -2.91
C PRO A 23 18.59 -2.91 -1.56
N VAL A 24 19.05 -1.65 -1.46
CA VAL A 24 18.92 -0.85 -0.24
C VAL A 24 17.44 -0.57 0.08
N LEU A 25 16.63 -0.21 -0.92
CA LEU A 25 15.19 -0.01 -0.74
C LEU A 25 14.46 -1.29 -0.34
N LYS A 26 14.83 -2.46 -0.89
CA LYS A 26 14.27 -3.76 -0.48
C LYS A 26 14.65 -4.16 0.94
N ILE A 27 15.83 -3.74 1.41
CA ILE A 27 16.27 -3.98 2.80
C ILE A 27 15.57 -3.01 3.76
N LEU A 28 15.38 -1.74 3.37
CA LEU A 28 14.72 -0.71 4.17
C LEU A 28 13.20 -0.88 4.25
N ARG A 29 12.55 -1.27 3.14
CA ARG A 29 11.11 -1.55 3.11
C ARG A 29 10.87 -3.04 3.15
N LYS A 30 10.79 -3.60 4.35
CA LYS A 30 10.13 -4.89 4.55
C LYS A 30 8.62 -4.65 4.63
N PRO A 31 7.80 -5.21 3.74
CA PRO A 31 6.36 -5.08 3.85
C PRO A 31 5.93 -5.72 5.17
N GLU A 32 5.28 -4.93 6.02
CA GLU A 32 4.84 -5.39 7.33
C GLU A 32 3.65 -6.32 7.13
N VAL A 33 3.84 -7.60 7.50
CA VAL A 33 2.79 -8.60 7.44
C VAL A 33 1.78 -8.31 8.53
N PHE A 34 0.50 -8.28 8.20
CA PHE A 34 -0.55 -8.14 9.20
C PHE A 34 -0.51 -9.33 10.17
N PRO A 35 -0.45 -9.10 11.49
CA PRO A 35 -0.05 -10.13 12.45
C PRO A 35 -1.17 -11.10 12.85
N PHE A 36 -2.40 -10.85 12.42
CA PHE A 36 -3.57 -11.65 12.80
C PHE A 36 -4.15 -12.40 11.61
N SER A 37 -4.55 -13.65 11.84
CA SER A 37 -5.35 -14.43 10.90
C SER A 37 -6.83 -14.07 10.99
N LYS A 38 -7.59 -14.35 9.92
CA LYS A 38 -9.04 -14.18 9.88
C LYS A 38 -9.75 -14.84 11.07
N LYS A 39 -9.35 -16.07 11.42
CA LYS A 39 -9.91 -16.80 12.58
C LYS A 39 -9.68 -16.08 13.91
N GLN A 40 -8.51 -15.47 14.11
CA GLN A 40 -8.22 -14.71 15.33
C GLN A 40 -9.04 -13.43 15.38
N LEU A 41 -9.15 -12.72 14.27
CA LEU A 41 -9.94 -11.50 14.16
C LEU A 41 -11.45 -11.74 14.42
N MET A 42 -12.00 -12.87 13.96
CA MET A 42 -13.39 -13.28 14.29
C MET A 42 -13.65 -13.41 15.80
N GLN A 43 -12.60 -13.64 16.60
CA GLN A 43 -12.71 -13.79 18.04
C GLN A 43 -12.58 -12.46 18.79
N PHE A 44 -12.29 -11.35 18.10
CA PHE A 44 -12.18 -10.05 18.74
C PHE A 44 -13.55 -9.54 19.22
N GLU A 45 -13.57 -8.56 20.11
CA GLU A 45 -14.81 -7.96 20.62
C GLU A 45 -15.53 -7.17 19.50
N GLU A 46 -16.87 -7.17 19.54
CA GLU A 46 -17.67 -6.36 18.63
C GLU A 46 -17.38 -4.86 18.81
N GLY A 47 -17.34 -4.12 17.69
CA GLY A 47 -16.93 -2.71 17.67
C GLY A 47 -15.41 -2.49 17.76
N SER A 48 -14.61 -3.56 17.78
CA SER A 48 -13.17 -3.45 17.57
C SER A 48 -12.84 -3.40 16.06
N LEU A 49 -11.83 -2.62 15.70
CA LEU A 49 -11.39 -2.48 14.30
C LEU A 49 -10.98 -3.82 13.67
N GLY A 50 -10.46 -4.76 14.46
CA GLY A 50 -10.13 -6.10 13.98
C GLY A 50 -11.35 -6.95 13.69
N LYS A 51 -12.42 -6.82 14.50
CA LYS A 51 -13.70 -7.48 14.22
C LYS A 51 -14.35 -6.90 12.98
N ASP A 52 -14.39 -5.56 12.89
CA ASP A 52 -14.94 -4.85 11.74
C ASP A 52 -14.21 -5.19 10.44
N LEU A 53 -12.89 -5.42 10.49
CA LEU A 53 -12.11 -5.86 9.33
C LEU A 53 -12.60 -7.20 8.78
N VAL A 54 -12.88 -8.19 9.62
CA VAL A 54 -13.37 -9.48 9.12
C VAL A 54 -14.77 -9.35 8.58
N ASN A 55 -15.66 -8.64 9.29
CA ASN A 55 -17.03 -8.42 8.83
C ASN A 55 -17.03 -7.73 7.45
N PHE A 56 -16.22 -6.68 7.29
CA PHE A 56 -16.07 -5.95 6.03
C PHE A 56 -15.60 -6.82 4.86
N ILE A 57 -14.60 -7.68 5.10
CA ILE A 57 -14.05 -8.59 4.09
C ILE A 57 -15.07 -9.69 3.75
N ASP A 58 -15.78 -10.22 4.75
CA ASP A 58 -16.80 -11.26 4.57
C ASP A 58 -18.02 -10.74 3.82
N ASP A 59 -18.51 -9.55 4.15
CA ASP A 59 -19.63 -8.88 3.49
C ASP A 59 -19.35 -8.62 2.00
N LYS A 60 -18.08 -8.45 1.63
CA LYS A 60 -17.63 -8.23 0.24
C LYS A 60 -17.12 -9.49 -0.45
N GLU A 61 -17.24 -10.66 0.19
CA GLU A 61 -16.74 -11.94 -0.32
C GLU A 61 -15.24 -11.93 -0.68
N LEU A 62 -14.46 -11.14 0.05
CA LEU A 62 -13.02 -11.00 -0.16
C LEU A 62 -12.21 -11.96 0.74
N GLU A 63 -10.94 -12.13 0.42
CA GLU A 63 -9.98 -12.81 1.30
C GLU A 63 -9.15 -11.81 2.09
N LEU A 64 -8.80 -12.17 3.32
CA LEU A 64 -7.85 -11.39 4.12
C LEU A 64 -6.46 -11.50 3.52
N LEU A 65 -6.02 -10.45 2.83
CA LEU A 65 -4.68 -10.35 2.27
C LEU A 65 -3.72 -9.73 3.30
N PRO A 66 -2.73 -10.46 3.84
CA PRO A 66 -1.90 -9.98 4.96
C PRO A 66 -1.10 -8.70 4.68
N TYR A 67 -0.81 -8.41 3.41
CA TYR A 67 -0.09 -7.20 3.00
C TYR A 67 -1.01 -6.01 2.70
N TYR A 68 -2.31 -6.24 2.57
CA TYR A 68 -3.33 -5.23 2.25
C TYR A 68 -4.31 -4.99 3.40
N ALA A 69 -4.36 -5.85 4.42
CA ALA A 69 -5.24 -5.67 5.57
C ALA A 69 -5.14 -4.28 6.23
N ARG A 70 -3.94 -3.69 6.30
CA ARG A 70 -3.75 -2.32 6.83
C ARG A 70 -4.33 -1.24 5.92
N HIS A 71 -4.40 -1.49 4.62
CA HIS A 71 -5.08 -0.63 3.66
C HIS A 71 -6.59 -0.70 3.89
N ASP A 72 -7.14 -1.91 3.95
CA ASP A 72 -8.59 -2.13 4.12
C ASP A 72 -9.10 -1.58 5.46
N ILE A 73 -8.28 -1.67 6.51
CA ILE A 73 -8.56 -1.02 7.80
C ILE A 73 -8.80 0.50 7.66
N LYS A 74 -8.13 1.19 6.72
CA LYS A 74 -8.32 2.63 6.53
C LYS A 74 -9.70 2.96 5.99
N HIS A 75 -10.24 2.15 5.08
CA HIS A 75 -11.62 2.29 4.60
C HIS A 75 -12.60 2.28 5.78
N ILE A 76 -12.42 1.31 6.68
CA ILE A 76 -13.26 1.14 7.88
C ILE A 76 -13.08 2.32 8.83
N LEU A 77 -11.84 2.68 9.14
CA LEU A 77 -11.52 3.74 10.11
C LEU A 77 -12.05 5.12 9.66
N PHE A 78 -11.98 5.43 8.37
CA PHE A 78 -12.42 6.72 7.83
C PHE A 78 -13.86 6.70 7.31
N GLY A 79 -14.51 5.53 7.26
CA GLY A 79 -15.84 5.38 6.67
C GLY A 79 -15.86 5.62 5.16
N TYR A 80 -14.73 5.40 4.47
CA TYR A 80 -14.67 5.43 3.01
C TYR A 80 -14.93 4.02 2.50
N ASP A 81 -16.06 3.80 1.82
CA ASP A 81 -16.36 2.49 1.24
C ASP A 81 -15.35 2.14 0.11
N THR A 82 -15.32 0.90 -0.36
CA THR A 82 -14.51 0.48 -1.52
C THR A 82 -15.24 0.75 -2.85
N THR A 83 -16.03 1.81 -2.91
CA THR A 83 -16.60 2.33 -4.15
C THR A 83 -15.57 3.23 -4.84
N ASP A 84 -15.79 3.56 -6.11
CA ASP A 84 -14.88 4.45 -6.85
C ASP A 84 -14.69 5.80 -6.11
N ASP A 85 -15.78 6.40 -5.63
CA ASP A 85 -15.72 7.65 -4.86
C ASP A 85 -14.98 7.48 -3.53
N GLY A 86 -15.24 6.38 -2.81
CA GLY A 86 -14.57 6.09 -1.55
C GLY A 86 -13.06 5.83 -1.71
N GLU A 87 -12.67 5.18 -2.80
CA GLU A 87 -11.26 4.98 -3.16
C GLU A 87 -10.59 6.32 -3.48
N VAL A 88 -11.22 7.19 -4.27
CA VAL A 88 -10.71 8.54 -4.54
C VAL A 88 -10.56 9.35 -3.25
N CYS A 89 -11.54 9.28 -2.33
CA CYS A 89 -11.45 9.90 -1.01
C CYS A 89 -10.26 9.37 -0.21
N LEU A 90 -10.09 8.05 -0.14
CA LEU A 90 -9.00 7.43 0.60
C LEU A 90 -7.63 7.80 0.01
N GLN A 91 -7.48 7.71 -1.32
CA GLN A 91 -6.24 8.04 -2.00
C GLN A 91 -5.90 9.53 -1.87
N SER A 92 -6.90 10.41 -1.93
CA SER A 92 -6.73 11.85 -1.68
C SER A 92 -6.30 12.12 -0.24
N PHE A 93 -6.90 11.44 0.74
CA PHE A 93 -6.49 11.53 2.14
C PHE A 93 -5.05 11.05 2.34
N MET A 94 -4.67 9.94 1.70
CA MET A 94 -3.30 9.42 1.73
C MET A 94 -2.30 10.39 1.11
N MET A 95 -2.65 11.02 -0.02
CA MET A 95 -1.84 12.07 -0.63
C MET A 95 -1.64 13.27 0.30
N GLY A 96 -2.72 13.75 0.91
CA GLY A 96 -2.69 14.87 1.86
C GLY A 96 -1.80 14.59 3.08
N ASN A 97 -1.67 13.33 3.49
CA ASN A 97 -0.76 12.88 4.54
C ASN A 97 0.68 12.61 4.05
N GLY A 98 1.03 12.97 2.81
CA GLY A 98 2.36 12.82 2.25
C GLY A 98 2.70 11.40 1.78
N HIS A 99 1.72 10.50 1.72
CA HIS A 99 1.93 9.15 1.20
C HIS A 99 1.75 9.11 -0.32
N LEU A 100 2.87 9.04 -1.05
CA LEU A 100 2.89 8.91 -2.51
C LEU A 100 3.16 7.46 -2.93
N SER A 101 2.10 6.72 -3.23
CA SER A 101 2.16 5.38 -3.85
C SER A 101 1.62 5.41 -5.27
N PHE A 102 1.83 4.33 -6.03
CA PHE A 102 1.28 4.21 -7.37
C PHE A 102 -0.24 4.42 -7.43
N PRO A 103 -1.08 3.80 -6.56
CA PRO A 103 -2.51 4.08 -6.54
C PRO A 103 -2.84 5.55 -6.26
N VAL A 104 -2.16 6.18 -5.29
CA VAL A 104 -2.37 7.61 -5.00
C VAL A 104 -2.11 8.46 -6.23
N VAL A 105 -0.99 8.24 -6.91
CA VAL A 105 -0.63 9.01 -8.11
C VAL A 105 -1.63 8.71 -9.24
N ALA A 106 -1.99 7.45 -9.47
CA ALA A 106 -2.88 7.07 -10.57
C ALA A 106 -4.33 7.56 -10.39
N THR A 107 -4.78 7.72 -9.13
CA THR A 107 -6.16 8.11 -8.82
C THR A 107 -6.32 9.62 -8.63
N VAL A 108 -5.31 10.31 -8.10
CA VAL A 108 -5.43 11.72 -7.68
C VAL A 108 -4.74 12.70 -8.65
N LEU A 109 -3.71 12.28 -9.39
CA LEU A 109 -2.93 13.13 -10.31
C LEU A 109 -3.20 12.81 -11.78
#